data_AF-A0A4U8Z5R4-F1
#
_entry.id   AF-A0A4U8Z5R4-F1
#
_cell.length_a   1.000
_cell.length_b   1.000
_cell.length_c   1.000
_cell.angle_alpha   90.00
_cell.angle_beta   90.00
_cell.angle_gamma   90.00
#
_symmetry.space_group_name_H-M   'P 1'
#
loop_
_entity.id
_entity.type
_entity.pdbx_description
1 polymer ?
#
loop_
_entity_poly.entity_id
_entity_poly.type
_entity_poly.pdbx_seq_one_letter_code
_entity_poly.pdbx_strand_id
1 'polypeptide(L)'
;MYLWSRGFGAAQYRSGFLVRFFDEKVARLIGFHAARPNYAMLKEIPLRLRAHAERCRAELAAERQKLGDIEKAGLEAAGAGAFEEELRAARTALAAADDRLKAADAALRTLDAERDKALNEEVQATTARAVDILSNADSNESIRELYRKAAMTRAIEDDVAVQDIEANDRSLAASERQRADLIGKARQLAQRRSDIEAERAKFYRRGYDNPMGQFNNENAIADVLGAILKGVVQGAVLGTVLQGGYNERQRRADSGFGGDRGFNFPGAEGGGSGGGWIGGGGSGGGDGFRTGGGF
;
A
#
# COMPACT_ATOMS: atom_id res chain seq x y z
N MET A 1 -4.25 49.19 -37.23
CA MET A 1 -3.70 50.10 -36.18
C MET A 1 -2.52 50.93 -36.71
N TYR A 2 -2.58 51.41 -37.95
CA TYR A 2 -1.45 52.09 -38.60
C TYR A 2 -1.17 53.49 -38.03
N LEU A 3 -2.21 54.33 -37.88
CA LEU A 3 -2.09 55.70 -37.37
C LEU A 3 -1.65 55.78 -35.89
N TRP A 4 -2.10 54.84 -35.04
CA TRP A 4 -1.64 54.74 -33.65
C TRP A 4 -0.20 54.24 -33.55
N SER A 5 0.17 53.20 -34.32
CA SER A 5 1.54 52.65 -34.28
C SER A 5 2.58 53.66 -34.79
N ARG A 6 2.19 54.55 -35.72
CA ARG A 6 3.04 55.68 -36.12
C ARG A 6 3.03 56.86 -35.15
N GLY A 7 2.13 56.87 -34.16
CA GLY A 7 2.00 57.96 -33.20
C GLY A 7 1.40 59.23 -33.79
N PHE A 8 0.57 59.13 -34.85
CA PHE A 8 -0.09 60.27 -35.49
C PHE A 8 -0.83 61.14 -34.45
N GLY A 9 -0.50 62.44 -34.40
CA GLY A 9 -1.04 63.38 -33.40
C GLY A 9 -0.33 63.38 -32.02
N ALA A 10 0.83 62.73 -31.90
CA ALA A 10 1.75 62.89 -30.77
C ALA A 10 3.02 63.64 -31.21
N ALA A 11 3.75 64.24 -30.27
CA ALA A 11 4.98 65.00 -30.54
C ALA A 11 6.08 64.16 -31.25
N GLN A 12 6.01 62.83 -31.12
CA GLN A 12 6.93 61.87 -31.74
C GLN A 12 6.56 61.49 -33.19
N TYR A 13 5.48 62.03 -33.77
CA TYR A 13 5.08 61.73 -35.14
C TYR A 13 6.01 62.40 -36.16
N ARG A 14 6.73 61.59 -36.94
CA ARG A 14 7.69 62.07 -37.95
C ARG A 14 7.29 61.52 -39.33
N SER A 15 6.70 62.36 -40.17
CA SER A 15 6.38 62.01 -41.57
C SER A 15 6.51 63.21 -42.52
N GLY A 16 6.76 62.93 -43.80
CA GLY A 16 6.75 63.94 -44.86
C GLY A 16 5.36 64.55 -45.13
N PHE A 17 5.32 65.66 -45.86
CA PHE A 17 4.12 66.48 -46.10
C PHE A 17 2.98 65.71 -46.79
N LEU A 18 3.29 64.92 -47.83
CA LEU A 18 2.30 64.12 -48.55
C LEU A 18 1.66 63.03 -47.68
N VAL A 19 2.47 62.29 -46.93
CA VAL A 19 1.99 61.24 -46.02
C VAL A 19 1.13 61.84 -44.91
N ARG A 20 1.49 63.02 -44.40
CA ARG A 20 0.70 63.73 -43.37
C ARG A 20 -0.68 64.15 -43.88
N PHE A 21 -0.79 64.60 -45.13
CA PHE A 21 -2.06 64.99 -45.73
C PHE A 21 -3.03 63.81 -45.88
N PHE A 22 -2.53 62.66 -46.37
CA PHE A 22 -3.35 61.45 -46.46
C PHE A 22 -3.71 60.90 -45.08
N ASP A 23 -2.76 60.87 -44.14
CA ASP A 23 -3.01 60.41 -42.77
C ASP A 23 -4.02 61.31 -42.03
N GLU A 24 -4.03 62.62 -42.28
CA GLU A 24 -5.03 63.55 -41.74
C GLU A 24 -6.42 63.35 -42.35
N LYS A 25 -6.51 63.14 -43.68
CA LYS A 25 -7.79 62.80 -44.33
C LYS A 25 -8.37 61.49 -43.78
N VAL A 26 -7.53 60.46 -43.64
CA VAL A 26 -7.94 59.17 -43.10
C VAL A 26 -8.33 59.31 -41.62
N ALA A 27 -7.55 60.06 -40.83
CA ALA A 27 -7.85 60.33 -39.42
C ALA A 27 -9.20 61.03 -39.22
N ARG A 28 -9.55 61.97 -40.11
CA ARG A 28 -10.84 62.66 -40.09
C ARG A 28 -12.00 61.73 -40.48
N LEU A 29 -11.82 60.89 -41.49
CA LEU A 29 -12.84 59.94 -41.96
C LEU A 29 -13.22 58.91 -40.88
N ILE A 30 -12.24 58.40 -40.13
CA ILE A 30 -12.47 57.39 -39.09
C ILE A 30 -12.66 57.97 -37.68
N GLY A 31 -12.73 59.30 -37.53
CA GLY A 31 -12.87 59.97 -36.23
C GLY A 31 -11.72 59.70 -35.26
N PHE A 32 -10.49 59.50 -35.77
CA PHE A 32 -9.33 59.03 -35.00
C PHE A 32 -9.00 59.91 -33.79
N HIS A 33 -9.13 61.25 -33.92
CA HIS A 33 -8.85 62.17 -32.82
C HIS A 33 -9.78 62.00 -31.62
N ALA A 34 -11.07 61.71 -31.87
CA ALA A 34 -12.04 61.44 -30.81
C ALA A 34 -11.90 60.03 -30.23
N ALA A 35 -11.52 59.04 -31.06
CA ALA A 35 -11.36 57.65 -30.64
C ALA A 35 -10.02 57.36 -29.93
N ARG A 36 -8.99 58.18 -30.13
CA ARG A 36 -7.63 57.96 -29.60
C ARG A 36 -7.56 57.93 -28.06
N PRO A 37 -8.18 58.84 -27.29
CA PRO A 37 -8.20 58.78 -25.83
C PRO A 37 -8.92 57.54 -25.31
N ASN A 38 -10.05 57.19 -25.92
CA ASN A 38 -10.81 55.99 -25.57
C ASN A 38 -9.99 54.72 -25.84
N TYR A 39 -9.28 54.67 -26.95
CA TYR A 39 -8.39 53.56 -27.29
C TYR A 39 -7.17 53.46 -26.35
N ALA A 40 -6.59 54.58 -25.94
CA ALA A 40 -5.55 54.61 -24.91
C ALA A 40 -6.05 54.07 -23.58
N MET A 41 -7.22 54.54 -23.13
CA MET A 41 -7.87 54.10 -21.91
C MET A 41 -8.19 52.60 -21.95
N LEU A 42 -8.75 52.09 -23.06
CA LEU A 42 -9.05 50.67 -23.24
C LEU A 42 -7.79 49.79 -23.20
N LYS A 43 -6.63 50.30 -23.61
CA LYS A 43 -5.34 49.60 -23.46
C LYS A 43 -4.81 49.60 -22.02
N GLU A 44 -5.07 50.67 -21.27
CA GLU A 44 -4.63 50.80 -19.89
C GLU A 44 -5.54 50.04 -18.90
N ILE A 45 -6.83 49.88 -19.21
CA ILE A 45 -7.79 49.17 -18.35
C ILE A 45 -7.30 47.77 -17.95
N PRO A 46 -6.84 46.88 -18.85
CA PRO A 46 -6.32 45.58 -18.48
C PRO A 46 -5.09 45.65 -17.54
N LEU A 47 -4.20 46.61 -17.75
CA LEU A 47 -3.03 46.83 -16.89
C LEU A 47 -3.44 47.26 -15.48
N ARG A 48 -4.37 48.21 -15.38
CA ARG A 48 -4.91 48.68 -14.09
C ARG A 48 -5.70 47.60 -13.37
N LEU A 49 -6.48 46.81 -14.10
CA LEU A 49 -7.21 45.65 -13.55
C LEU A 49 -6.25 44.59 -13.01
N ARG A 50 -5.16 44.29 -13.73
CA ARG A 50 -4.11 43.39 -13.21
C ARG A 50 -3.47 43.95 -11.95
N ALA A 51 -3.05 45.21 -11.96
CA ALA A 51 -2.46 45.85 -10.78
C ALA A 51 -3.43 45.86 -9.59
N HIS A 52 -4.72 46.08 -9.82
CA HIS A 52 -5.74 46.00 -8.78
C HIS A 52 -5.93 44.56 -8.28
N ALA A 53 -5.99 43.58 -9.17
CA ALA A 53 -6.09 42.17 -8.81
C ALA A 53 -4.88 41.72 -7.97
N GLU A 54 -3.66 42.13 -8.31
CA GLU A 54 -2.48 41.83 -7.49
C GLU A 54 -2.54 42.48 -6.10
N ARG A 55 -3.03 43.72 -6.00
CA ARG A 55 -3.26 44.36 -4.68
C ARG A 55 -4.29 43.60 -3.86
N CYS A 56 -5.44 43.25 -4.45
CA CYS A 56 -6.46 42.47 -3.76
C CYS A 56 -5.95 41.08 -3.33
N ARG A 57 -5.11 40.43 -4.14
CA ARG A 57 -4.45 39.17 -3.76
C ARG A 57 -3.50 39.35 -2.60
N ALA A 58 -2.69 40.41 -2.60
CA ALA A 58 -1.75 40.70 -1.52
C ALA A 58 -2.49 41.01 -0.21
N GLU A 59 -3.56 41.80 -0.26
CA GLU A 59 -4.42 42.09 0.90
C GLU A 59 -5.07 40.81 1.45
N LEU A 60 -5.62 39.96 0.57
CA LEU A 60 -6.20 38.68 0.94
C LEU A 60 -5.17 37.72 1.55
N ALA A 61 -3.95 37.67 1.01
CA ALA A 61 -2.86 36.88 1.57
C ALA A 61 -2.47 37.36 2.97
N ALA A 62 -2.41 38.68 3.19
CA ALA A 62 -2.12 39.25 4.50
C ALA A 62 -3.22 38.93 5.53
N GLU A 63 -4.50 39.03 5.15
CA GLU A 63 -5.61 38.65 6.05
C GLU A 63 -5.65 37.15 6.34
N ARG A 64 -5.38 36.30 5.34
CA ARG A 64 -5.22 34.85 5.56
C ARG A 64 -4.10 34.53 6.53
N GLN A 65 -2.97 35.23 6.43
CA GLN A 65 -1.85 35.03 7.35
C GLN A 65 -2.26 35.38 8.79
N LYS A 66 -2.91 36.52 9.02
CA LYS A 66 -3.41 36.90 10.34
C LYS A 66 -4.38 35.87 10.91
N LEU A 67 -5.30 35.37 10.09
CA LEU A 67 -6.23 34.32 10.49
C LEU A 67 -5.48 33.06 10.92
N GLY A 68 -4.51 32.61 10.12
CA GLY A 68 -3.68 31.45 10.44
C GLY A 68 -2.86 31.60 11.73
N ASP A 69 -2.38 32.82 12.03
CA ASP A 69 -1.64 33.09 13.27
C ASP A 69 -2.57 33.04 14.49
N ILE A 70 -3.81 33.55 14.39
CA ILE A 70 -4.84 33.44 15.44
C ILE A 70 -5.21 31.97 15.68
N GLU A 71 -5.42 31.20 14.62
CA GLU A 71 -5.77 29.78 14.70
C GLU A 71 -4.65 28.97 15.37
N LYS A 72 -3.38 29.20 14.98
CA LYS A 72 -2.23 28.55 15.61
C LYS A 72 -2.11 28.89 17.09
N ALA A 73 -2.23 30.17 17.45
CA ALA A 73 -2.19 30.57 18.86
C ALA A 73 -3.32 29.92 19.67
N GLY A 74 -4.52 29.81 19.09
CA GLY A 74 -5.65 29.11 19.70
C GLY A 74 -5.38 27.60 19.90
N LEU A 75 -4.76 26.95 18.90
CA LEU A 75 -4.38 25.54 18.97
C LEU A 75 -3.28 25.28 20.01
N GLU A 76 -2.26 26.12 20.05
CA GLU A 76 -1.20 26.06 21.06
C GLU A 76 -1.77 26.24 22.48
N ALA A 77 -2.65 27.23 22.67
CA ALA A 77 -3.35 27.43 23.95
C ALA A 77 -4.25 26.26 24.35
N ALA A 78 -4.84 25.56 23.37
CA ALA A 78 -5.62 24.34 23.58
C ALA A 78 -4.77 23.07 23.79
N GLY A 79 -3.43 23.18 23.72
CA GLY A 79 -2.51 22.06 23.94
C GLY A 79 -2.31 21.15 22.73
N ALA A 80 -2.57 21.63 21.49
CA ALA A 80 -2.45 20.84 20.27
C ALA A 80 -1.07 20.19 20.06
N GLY A 81 0.00 20.82 20.55
CA GLY A 81 1.36 20.30 20.43
C GLY A 81 1.54 18.88 20.99
N ALA A 82 0.91 18.55 22.13
CA ALA A 82 0.98 17.19 22.67
C ALA A 82 0.33 16.15 21.74
N PHE A 83 -0.82 16.49 21.16
CA PHE A 83 -1.51 15.62 20.20
C PHE A 83 -0.74 15.47 18.88
N GLU A 84 -0.02 16.51 18.42
CA GLU A 84 0.84 16.42 17.25
C GLU A 84 2.04 15.51 17.47
N GLU A 85 2.67 15.56 18.65
CA GLU A 85 3.74 14.66 19.05
C GLU A 85 3.24 13.21 19.13
N GLU A 86 2.10 12.98 19.79
CA GLU A 86 1.46 11.66 19.87
C GLU A 86 1.12 11.11 18.49
N LEU A 87 0.53 11.92 17.62
CA LEU A 87 0.21 11.55 16.24
C LEU A 87 1.47 11.19 15.46
N ARG A 88 2.55 11.95 15.63
CA ARG A 88 3.82 11.66 14.96
C ARG A 88 4.42 10.35 15.45
N ALA A 89 4.44 10.14 16.77
CA ALA A 89 4.91 8.89 17.38
C ALA A 89 4.09 7.68 16.89
N ALA A 90 2.77 7.81 16.86
CA ALA A 90 1.86 6.77 16.37
C ALA A 90 2.11 6.45 14.88
N ARG A 91 2.31 7.47 14.03
CA ARG A 91 2.64 7.29 12.61
C ARG A 91 3.97 6.56 12.42
N THR A 92 5.00 6.92 13.18
CA THR A 92 6.29 6.25 13.14
C THR A 92 6.18 4.78 13.59
N ALA A 93 5.40 4.52 14.65
CA ALA A 93 5.15 3.16 15.12
C ALA A 93 4.40 2.31 14.08
N LEU A 94 3.38 2.89 13.41
CA LEU A 94 2.63 2.23 12.34
C LEU A 94 3.53 1.89 11.15
N ALA A 95 4.32 2.85 10.67
CA ALA A 95 5.25 2.62 9.56
C ALA A 95 6.27 1.52 9.89
N ALA A 96 6.81 1.51 11.11
CA ALA A 96 7.71 0.45 11.56
C ALA A 96 7.03 -0.93 11.63
N ALA A 97 5.76 -0.99 12.03
CA ALA A 97 5.00 -2.23 12.03
C ALA A 97 4.74 -2.76 10.61
N ASP A 98 4.39 -1.87 9.67
CA ASP A 98 4.19 -2.21 8.26
C ASP A 98 5.46 -2.75 7.61
N ASP A 99 6.61 -2.15 7.90
CA ASP A 99 7.88 -2.63 7.35
C ASP A 99 8.28 -4.00 7.93
N ARG A 100 7.99 -4.25 9.21
CA ARG A 100 8.15 -5.60 9.80
C ARG A 100 7.21 -6.62 9.14
N LEU A 101 5.97 -6.24 8.86
CA LEU A 101 5.02 -7.12 8.17
C LEU A 101 5.51 -7.47 6.76
N LYS A 102 5.95 -6.47 5.98
CA LYS A 102 6.52 -6.72 4.63
C LYS A 102 7.76 -7.62 4.69
N ALA A 103 8.63 -7.42 5.67
CA ALA A 103 9.82 -8.27 5.85
C ALA A 103 9.43 -9.71 6.21
N ALA A 104 8.45 -9.89 7.09
CA ALA A 104 7.92 -11.21 7.44
C ALA A 104 7.26 -11.90 6.22
N ASP A 105 6.46 -11.18 5.43
CA ASP A 105 5.85 -11.69 4.20
C ASP A 105 6.91 -12.13 3.17
N ALA A 106 7.99 -11.35 3.01
CA ALA A 106 9.09 -11.69 2.14
C ALA A 106 9.82 -12.96 2.63
N ALA A 107 10.14 -13.04 3.92
CA ALA A 107 10.77 -14.22 4.51
C ALA A 107 9.90 -15.47 4.36
N LEU A 108 8.58 -15.36 4.57
CA LEU A 108 7.64 -16.46 4.37
C LEU A 108 7.62 -16.94 2.92
N ARG A 109 7.64 -16.03 1.94
CA ARG A 109 7.71 -16.41 0.51
C ARG A 109 8.99 -17.16 0.19
N THR A 110 10.12 -16.76 0.76
CA THR A 110 11.39 -17.49 0.60
C THR A 110 11.30 -18.90 1.20
N LEU A 111 10.77 -19.02 2.42
CA LEU A 111 10.58 -20.32 3.08
C LEU A 111 9.62 -21.24 2.30
N ASP A 112 8.52 -20.69 1.77
CA ASP A 112 7.58 -21.45 0.94
C ASP A 112 8.28 -21.94 -0.35
N ALA A 113 9.09 -21.11 -1.01
CA ALA A 113 9.85 -21.50 -2.19
C ALA A 113 10.94 -22.55 -1.90
N GLU A 114 11.65 -22.43 -0.77
CA GLU A 114 12.64 -23.42 -0.32
C GLU A 114 11.97 -24.76 -0.01
N ARG A 115 10.81 -24.74 0.65
CA ARG A 115 10.00 -25.94 0.91
C ARG A 115 9.59 -26.61 -0.40
N ASP A 116 9.03 -25.85 -1.33
CA ASP A 116 8.55 -26.40 -2.61
C ASP A 116 9.72 -26.95 -3.43
N LYS A 117 10.90 -26.33 -3.36
CA LYS A 117 12.13 -26.86 -3.95
C LYS A 117 12.55 -28.18 -3.29
N ALA A 118 12.62 -28.23 -1.96
CA ALA A 118 13.01 -29.44 -1.22
C ALA A 118 12.06 -30.62 -1.50
N LEU A 119 10.74 -30.38 -1.52
CA LEU A 119 9.73 -31.39 -1.85
C LEU A 119 9.86 -31.91 -3.28
N ASN A 120 10.30 -31.07 -4.22
CA ASN A 120 10.47 -31.46 -5.63
C ASN A 120 11.84 -32.08 -5.93
N GLU A 121 12.90 -31.71 -5.20
CA GLU A 121 14.25 -32.28 -5.34
C GLU A 121 14.37 -33.67 -4.70
N GLU A 122 13.59 -33.94 -3.65
CA GLU A 122 13.56 -35.26 -2.97
C GLU A 122 12.80 -36.33 -3.78
N VAL A 123 12.07 -35.93 -4.83
CA VAL A 123 11.48 -36.84 -5.82
C VAL A 123 12.42 -36.98 -7.03
N GLN A 124 13.64 -37.46 -6.79
CA GLN A 124 14.39 -38.11 -7.86
C GLN A 124 13.64 -39.40 -8.21
N ALA A 125 12.87 -39.36 -9.30
CA ALA A 125 11.99 -40.43 -9.78
C ALA A 125 12.68 -41.80 -10.02
N THR A 126 14.01 -41.84 -9.99
CA THR A 126 14.85 -43.05 -10.06
C THR A 126 15.09 -43.65 -8.67
N THR A 127 15.42 -42.84 -7.67
CA THR A 127 15.64 -43.30 -6.28
C THR A 127 14.34 -43.70 -5.61
N ALA A 128 13.25 -42.94 -5.83
CA ALA A 128 11.93 -43.29 -5.32
C ALA A 128 11.42 -44.63 -5.87
N ARG A 129 11.63 -44.91 -7.16
CA ARG A 129 11.30 -46.22 -7.76
C ARG A 129 12.16 -47.35 -7.23
N ALA A 130 13.46 -47.12 -7.01
CA ALA A 130 14.34 -48.13 -6.46
C ALA A 130 13.96 -48.47 -5.00
N VAL A 131 13.62 -47.46 -4.20
CA VAL A 131 13.12 -47.61 -2.83
C VAL A 131 11.76 -48.31 -2.82
N ASP A 132 10.84 -47.98 -3.73
CA ASP A 132 9.56 -48.69 -3.86
C ASP A 132 9.73 -50.17 -4.25
N ILE A 133 10.64 -50.48 -5.17
CA ILE A 133 10.91 -51.86 -5.58
C ILE A 133 11.55 -52.64 -4.42
N LEU A 134 12.54 -52.06 -3.73
CA LEU A 134 13.17 -52.67 -2.56
C LEU A 134 12.19 -52.82 -1.40
N SER A 135 11.39 -51.81 -1.10
CA SER A 135 10.36 -51.85 -0.06
C SER A 135 9.26 -52.86 -0.39
N ASN A 136 8.83 -53.00 -1.65
CA ASN A 136 7.89 -54.05 -2.03
C ASN A 136 8.50 -55.46 -1.94
N ALA A 137 9.79 -55.61 -2.26
CA ALA A 137 10.49 -56.88 -2.10
C ALA A 137 10.62 -57.26 -0.61
N ASP A 138 10.98 -56.31 0.24
CA ASP A 138 11.14 -56.50 1.70
C ASP A 138 9.79 -56.65 2.42
N SER A 139 8.75 -55.93 2.01
CA SER A 139 7.40 -56.04 2.61
C SER A 139 6.77 -57.44 2.42
N ASN A 140 7.22 -58.17 1.40
CA ASN A 140 6.78 -59.54 1.15
C ASN A 140 7.50 -60.56 2.05
N GLU A 141 8.58 -60.18 2.73
CA GLU A 141 9.35 -61.07 3.58
C GLU A 141 9.23 -60.64 5.04
N SER A 142 8.55 -61.46 5.86
CA SER A 142 8.28 -61.05 7.24
C SER A 142 9.58 -61.04 8.08
N ILE A 143 9.73 -60.08 9.02
CA ILE A 143 10.88 -60.05 9.96
C ILE A 143 11.10 -61.42 10.64
N ARG A 144 10.01 -62.16 10.88
CA ARG A 144 10.02 -63.52 11.46
C ARG A 144 10.63 -64.56 10.52
N GLU A 145 10.47 -64.41 9.21
CA GLU A 145 11.14 -65.25 8.21
C GLU A 145 12.61 -64.87 8.07
N LEU A 146 12.97 -63.60 8.19
CA LEU A 146 14.38 -63.17 8.25
C LEU A 146 15.10 -63.79 9.45
N TYR A 147 14.52 -63.73 10.66
CA TYR A 147 15.04 -64.43 11.84
C TYR A 147 15.12 -65.95 11.63
N ARG A 148 14.15 -66.56 10.92
CA ARG A 148 14.18 -68.00 10.62
C ARG A 148 15.30 -68.37 9.67
N LYS A 149 15.61 -67.51 8.69
CA LYS A 149 16.70 -67.71 7.73
C LYS A 149 18.08 -67.46 8.36
N ALA A 150 18.21 -66.42 9.20
CA ALA A 150 19.43 -66.15 9.97
C ALA A 150 19.75 -67.31 10.94
N ALA A 151 18.74 -67.88 11.59
CA ALA A 151 18.93 -69.07 12.44
C ALA A 151 19.36 -70.34 11.67
N MET A 152 19.22 -70.36 10.34
CA MET A 152 19.70 -71.46 9.47
C MET A 152 21.14 -71.26 9.00
N THR A 153 21.69 -70.05 9.11
CA THR A 153 23.11 -69.79 8.88
C THR A 153 23.92 -69.99 10.17
N ARG A 154 25.23 -70.25 10.02
CA ARG A 154 26.15 -70.46 11.16
C ARG A 154 26.84 -69.18 11.63
N ALA A 155 26.58 -68.06 10.95
CA ALA A 155 27.25 -66.78 11.14
C ALA A 155 26.44 -65.91 12.11
N ILE A 156 27.08 -65.42 13.17
CA ILE A 156 26.46 -64.50 14.15
C ILE A 156 26.17 -63.14 13.50
N GLU A 157 26.93 -62.81 12.44
CA GLU A 157 26.80 -61.59 11.65
C GLU A 157 25.40 -61.45 11.03
N ASP A 158 24.77 -62.58 10.64
CA ASP A 158 23.43 -62.58 10.05
C ASP A 158 22.36 -62.26 11.10
N ASP A 159 22.49 -62.78 12.33
CA ASP A 159 21.58 -62.46 13.44
C ASP A 159 21.68 -60.98 13.84
N VAL A 160 22.89 -60.42 13.85
CA VAL A 160 23.12 -58.98 14.11
C VAL A 160 22.51 -58.14 13.00
N ALA A 161 22.65 -58.53 11.73
CA ALA A 161 22.04 -57.82 10.62
C ALA A 161 20.51 -57.76 10.71
N VAL A 162 19.85 -58.85 11.12
CA VAL A 162 18.39 -58.85 11.32
C VAL A 162 17.98 -57.95 12.50
N GLN A 163 18.77 -57.91 13.59
CA GLN A 163 18.53 -56.98 14.70
C GLN A 163 18.67 -55.51 14.26
N ASP A 164 19.66 -55.20 13.43
CA ASP A 164 19.86 -53.86 12.89
C ASP A 164 18.71 -53.45 11.97
N ILE A 165 18.19 -54.38 11.13
CA ILE A 165 17.00 -54.14 10.31
C ILE A 165 15.79 -53.82 11.19
N GLU A 166 15.54 -54.61 12.24
CA GLU A 166 14.41 -54.36 13.15
C GLU A 166 14.53 -53.01 13.91
N ALA A 167 15.76 -52.64 14.31
CA ALA A 167 16.03 -51.35 14.94
C ALA A 167 15.81 -50.17 13.97
N ASN A 168 16.25 -50.33 12.71
CA ASN A 168 16.05 -49.36 11.65
C ASN A 168 14.57 -49.19 11.30
N ASP A 169 13.79 -50.28 11.20
CA ASP A 169 12.34 -50.23 10.97
C ASP A 169 11.61 -49.47 12.08
N ARG A 170 11.98 -49.72 13.34
CA ARG A 170 11.42 -48.98 14.49
C ARG A 170 11.75 -47.49 14.42
N SER A 171 12.98 -47.14 14.06
CA SER A 171 13.41 -45.74 13.88
C SER A 171 12.71 -45.06 12.71
N LEU A 172 12.53 -45.78 11.59
CA LEU A 172 11.84 -45.31 10.41
C LEU A 172 10.37 -45.03 10.73
N ALA A 173 9.67 -45.99 11.35
CA ALA A 173 8.27 -45.82 11.76
C ALA A 173 8.09 -44.64 12.74
N ALA A 174 9.05 -44.40 13.64
CA ALA A 174 9.02 -43.24 14.52
C ALA A 174 9.19 -41.92 13.73
N SER A 175 10.15 -41.87 12.81
CA SER A 175 10.40 -40.73 11.93
C SER A 175 9.19 -40.42 11.03
N GLU A 176 8.51 -41.44 10.51
CA GLU A 176 7.31 -41.28 9.69
C GLU A 176 6.15 -40.69 10.47
N ARG A 177 5.93 -41.13 11.72
CA ARG A 177 4.92 -40.53 12.61
C ARG A 177 5.24 -39.07 12.91
N GLN A 178 6.50 -38.75 13.19
CA GLN A 178 6.92 -37.37 13.40
C GLN A 178 6.70 -36.51 12.15
N ARG A 179 7.02 -37.04 10.96
CA ARG A 179 6.75 -36.38 9.68
C ARG A 179 5.26 -36.12 9.48
N ALA A 180 4.40 -37.11 9.74
CA ALA A 180 2.95 -36.95 9.64
C ALA A 180 2.43 -35.86 10.59
N ASP A 181 2.91 -35.83 11.84
CA ASP A 181 2.56 -34.80 12.82
C ASP A 181 3.02 -33.41 12.39
N LEU A 182 4.24 -33.28 11.85
CA LEU A 182 4.78 -32.02 11.35
C LEU A 182 3.99 -31.51 10.14
N ILE A 183 3.62 -32.38 9.20
CA ILE A 183 2.74 -32.03 8.07
C ILE A 183 1.37 -31.56 8.58
N GLY A 184 0.81 -32.24 9.58
CA GLY A 184 -0.44 -31.83 10.22
C GLY A 184 -0.35 -30.43 10.83
N LYS A 185 0.71 -30.16 11.60
CA LYS A 185 0.98 -28.83 12.18
C LYS A 185 1.19 -27.76 11.12
N ALA A 186 1.94 -28.06 10.06
CA ALA A 186 2.19 -27.14 8.96
C ALA A 186 0.88 -26.75 8.23
N ARG A 187 0.00 -27.73 7.95
CA ARG A 187 -1.32 -27.47 7.37
C ARG A 187 -2.19 -26.58 8.27
N GLN A 188 -2.20 -26.84 9.57
CA GLN A 188 -2.93 -26.01 10.53
C GLN A 188 -2.39 -24.57 10.56
N LEU A 189 -1.06 -24.39 10.54
CA LEU A 189 -0.44 -23.08 10.52
C LEU A 189 -0.76 -22.32 9.21
N ALA A 190 -0.70 -22.99 8.07
CA ALA A 190 -1.05 -22.43 6.77
C ALA A 190 -2.52 -21.98 6.71
N GLN A 191 -3.43 -22.78 7.28
CA GLN A 191 -4.84 -22.39 7.37
C GLN A 191 -5.03 -21.15 8.24
N ARG A 192 -4.41 -21.09 9.42
CA ARG A 192 -4.49 -19.93 10.32
C ARG A 192 -3.95 -18.66 9.66
N ARG A 193 -2.84 -18.78 8.91
CA ARG A 193 -2.27 -17.68 8.13
C ARG A 193 -3.26 -17.18 7.08
N SER A 194 -3.81 -18.08 6.27
CA SER A 194 -4.81 -17.75 5.24
C SER A 194 -6.03 -17.03 5.82
N ASP A 195 -6.53 -17.50 6.96
CA ASP A 195 -7.66 -16.89 7.65
C ASP A 195 -7.34 -15.44 8.10
N ILE A 196 -6.15 -15.20 8.67
CA ILE A 196 -5.72 -13.85 9.09
C ILE A 196 -5.52 -12.93 7.88
N GLU A 197 -4.90 -13.42 6.80
CA GLU A 197 -4.69 -12.65 5.57
C GLU A 197 -6.02 -12.27 4.90
N ALA A 198 -6.99 -13.19 4.90
CA ALA A 198 -8.32 -12.94 4.37
C ALA A 198 -9.06 -11.86 5.18
N GLU A 199 -8.98 -11.90 6.52
CA GLU A 199 -9.56 -10.87 7.37
C GLU A 199 -8.84 -9.53 7.23
N ARG A 200 -7.50 -9.52 7.07
CA ARG A 200 -6.73 -8.31 6.75
C ARG A 200 -7.19 -7.69 5.43
N ALA A 201 -7.41 -8.49 4.39
CA ALA A 201 -7.93 -7.99 3.12
C ALA A 201 -9.37 -7.43 3.24
N LYS A 202 -10.18 -7.98 4.15
CA LYS A 202 -11.51 -7.41 4.47
C LYS A 202 -11.40 -6.11 5.27
N PHE A 203 -10.45 -6.00 6.19
CA PHE A 203 -10.19 -4.79 6.97
C PHE A 203 -9.97 -3.57 6.07
N TYR A 204 -9.07 -3.68 5.09
CA TYR A 204 -8.83 -2.60 4.13
C TYR A 204 -10.02 -2.35 3.21
N ARG A 205 -10.68 -3.40 2.70
CA ARG A 205 -11.87 -3.26 1.85
C ARG A 205 -13.03 -2.54 2.53
N ARG A 206 -13.18 -2.72 3.85
CA ARG A 206 -14.21 -2.04 4.66
C ARG A 206 -13.81 -0.61 5.05
N GLY A 207 -12.60 -0.18 4.74
CA GLY A 207 -12.13 1.16 5.10
C GLY A 207 -11.91 1.34 6.61
N TYR A 208 -11.62 0.26 7.35
CA TYR A 208 -11.30 0.35 8.78
C TYR A 208 -10.00 1.11 9.08
N ASP A 209 -9.23 1.39 8.03
CA ASP A 209 -8.04 2.23 8.01
C ASP A 209 -8.36 3.73 7.88
N ASN A 210 -9.64 4.11 8.04
CA ASN A 210 -10.04 5.51 8.02
C ASN A 210 -9.47 6.23 9.26
N PRO A 211 -8.80 7.38 9.11
CA PRO A 211 -8.29 8.16 10.24
C PRO A 211 -9.38 8.70 11.18
N MET A 212 -10.64 8.71 10.74
CA MET A 212 -11.80 9.06 11.56
C MET A 212 -12.45 7.84 12.23
N GLY A 213 -11.99 6.65 11.88
CA GLY A 213 -12.37 5.40 12.49
C GLY A 213 -11.61 5.19 13.79
N GLN A 214 -12.31 4.72 14.81
CA GLN A 214 -11.73 4.26 16.06
C GLN A 214 -12.28 2.88 16.40
N PHE A 215 -11.43 2.07 17.03
CA PHE A 215 -11.85 0.87 17.71
C PHE A 215 -11.98 1.20 19.19
N ASN A 216 -12.96 0.61 19.87
CA ASN A 216 -13.13 0.74 21.32
C ASN A 216 -12.88 -0.59 22.06
N ASN A 217 -12.26 -1.54 21.36
CA ASN A 217 -12.10 -2.92 21.79
C ASN A 217 -10.72 -3.50 21.43
N GLU A 218 -9.67 -2.69 21.55
CA GLU A 218 -8.29 -3.05 21.19
C GLU A 218 -7.79 -4.29 21.94
N ASN A 219 -8.12 -4.40 23.24
CA ASN A 219 -7.76 -5.58 24.05
C ASN A 219 -8.44 -6.86 23.53
N ALA A 220 -9.71 -6.77 23.14
CA ALA A 220 -10.43 -7.92 22.60
C ALA A 220 -9.87 -8.34 21.24
N ILE A 221 -9.44 -7.39 20.40
CA ILE A 221 -8.76 -7.67 19.13
C ILE A 221 -7.43 -8.39 19.40
N ALA A 222 -6.63 -7.92 20.36
CA ALA A 222 -5.37 -8.54 20.74
C ALA A 222 -5.57 -9.97 21.27
N ASP A 223 -6.57 -10.19 22.12
CA ASP A 223 -6.90 -11.51 22.69
C ASP A 223 -7.34 -12.49 21.60
N VAL A 224 -8.19 -12.06 20.66
CA VAL A 224 -8.63 -12.90 19.54
C VAL A 224 -7.47 -13.23 18.61
N LEU A 225 -6.60 -12.27 18.28
CA LEU A 225 -5.39 -12.54 17.50
C LEU A 225 -4.48 -13.55 18.20
N GLY A 226 -4.27 -13.39 19.52
CA GLY A 226 -3.51 -14.33 20.34
C GLY A 226 -4.14 -15.74 20.36
N ALA A 227 -5.47 -15.82 20.42
CA ALA A 227 -6.20 -17.07 20.38
C ALA A 227 -6.13 -17.76 19.00
N ILE A 228 -6.17 -17.00 17.91
CA ILE A 228 -5.98 -17.52 16.54
C ILE A 228 -4.56 -18.07 16.36
N LEU A 229 -3.54 -17.33 16.83
CA LEU A 229 -2.15 -17.78 16.79
C LEU A 229 -1.94 -19.09 17.57
N LYS A 230 -2.53 -19.19 18.77
CA LYS A 230 -2.53 -20.42 19.58
C LYS A 230 -3.38 -21.55 18.97
N GLY A 231 -4.28 -21.23 18.02
CA GLY A 231 -5.16 -22.20 17.37
C GLY A 231 -6.43 -22.53 18.15
N VAL A 232 -6.79 -21.70 19.12
CA VAL A 232 -7.99 -21.87 19.96
C VAL A 232 -9.22 -21.32 19.24
N VAL A 233 -9.05 -20.31 18.39
CA VAL A 233 -10.13 -19.59 17.71
C VAL A 233 -9.84 -19.51 16.21
N GLN A 234 -10.89 -19.56 15.39
CA GLN A 234 -10.79 -19.39 13.93
C GLN A 234 -10.84 -17.92 13.52
N GLY A 235 -10.23 -17.56 12.38
CA GLY A 235 -10.15 -16.17 11.93
C GLY A 235 -11.49 -15.47 11.72
N ALA A 236 -12.59 -16.21 11.48
CA ALA A 236 -13.93 -15.62 11.32
C ALA A 236 -14.38 -14.76 12.52
N VAL A 237 -13.93 -15.10 13.74
CA VAL A 237 -14.27 -14.35 14.96
C VAL A 237 -13.61 -12.96 14.96
N LEU A 238 -12.43 -12.82 14.34
CA LEU A 238 -11.74 -11.54 14.23
C LEU A 238 -12.59 -10.51 13.48
N GLY A 239 -13.23 -10.92 12.37
CA GLY A 239 -14.10 -10.04 11.60
C GLY A 239 -15.30 -9.52 12.39
N THR A 240 -15.89 -10.36 13.24
CA THR A 240 -17.00 -9.96 14.12
C THR A 240 -16.55 -8.98 15.20
N VAL A 241 -15.39 -9.21 15.82
CA VAL A 241 -14.84 -8.31 16.84
C VAL A 241 -14.46 -6.97 16.23
N LEU A 242 -13.83 -6.96 15.05
CA LEU A 242 -13.54 -5.74 14.30
C LEU A 242 -14.83 -4.96 14.00
N GLN A 243 -15.85 -5.64 13.48
CA GLN A 243 -17.11 -4.99 13.13
C GLN A 243 -17.85 -4.45 14.35
N GLY A 244 -17.85 -5.17 15.48
CA GLY A 244 -18.53 -4.77 16.70
C GLY A 244 -17.88 -3.58 17.42
N GLY A 245 -16.58 -3.38 17.23
CA GLY A 245 -15.84 -2.31 17.89
C GLY A 245 -15.58 -1.05 17.04
N TYR A 246 -15.78 -1.14 15.73
CA TYR A 246 -15.52 -0.03 14.83
C TYR A 246 -16.59 1.06 14.95
N ASN A 247 -16.15 2.29 15.23
CA ASN A 247 -17.00 3.48 15.23
C ASN A 247 -16.33 4.59 14.43
N GLU A 248 -17.10 5.24 13.55
CA GLU A 248 -16.61 6.36 12.76
C GLU A 248 -17.17 7.68 13.30
N ARG A 249 -16.28 8.63 13.60
CA ARG A 249 -16.70 9.96 14.07
C ARG A 249 -17.09 10.82 12.87
N GLN A 250 -18.28 11.42 12.91
CA GLN A 250 -18.69 12.43 11.92
C GLN A 250 -17.83 13.69 12.06
N ARG A 251 -17.44 14.28 10.92
CA ARG A 251 -16.70 15.55 10.88
C ARG A 251 -17.54 16.64 11.55
N ARG A 252 -17.01 17.24 12.61
CA ARG A 252 -17.61 18.40 13.29
C ARG A 252 -16.92 19.72 12.95
N ALA A 253 -15.74 19.68 12.32
CA ALA A 253 -14.95 20.86 12.00
C ALA A 253 -15.17 21.34 10.56
N ASP A 254 -15.23 22.65 10.40
CA ASP A 254 -15.27 23.35 9.11
C ASP A 254 -13.94 23.14 8.37
N SER A 255 -13.98 22.90 7.06
CA SER A 255 -12.81 22.47 6.27
C SER A 255 -11.74 23.55 6.10
N GLY A 256 -11.97 24.76 6.60
CA GLY A 256 -11.06 25.91 6.48
C GLY A 256 -10.25 26.26 7.74
N PHE A 257 -10.41 25.54 8.86
CA PHE A 257 -9.73 25.85 10.12
C PHE A 257 -8.25 25.43 10.09
N GLY A 258 -7.34 26.40 10.29
CA GLY A 258 -5.88 26.25 10.29
C GLY A 258 -5.16 26.80 9.04
N GLY A 259 -5.85 27.57 8.17
CA GLY A 259 -5.29 28.19 6.96
C GLY A 259 -5.09 27.26 5.74
N ASP A 260 -4.31 27.69 4.74
CA ASP A 260 -3.95 26.88 3.54
C ASP A 260 -3.13 25.60 3.89
N ARG A 261 -2.74 25.46 5.17
CA ARG A 261 -2.22 24.23 5.80
C ARG A 261 -3.12 23.85 6.97
N GLY A 262 -4.43 23.86 6.77
CA GLY A 262 -5.46 23.54 7.76
C GLY A 262 -5.12 22.31 8.58
N PHE A 263 -5.87 22.04 9.65
CA PHE A 263 -5.81 20.75 10.32
C PHE A 263 -6.12 19.66 9.27
N ASN A 264 -5.08 19.18 8.58
CA ASN A 264 -5.20 18.26 7.47
C ASN A 264 -5.34 16.90 8.11
N PHE A 265 -6.51 16.70 8.69
CA PHE A 265 -6.98 15.40 9.08
C PHE A 265 -6.85 14.51 7.84
N PRO A 266 -6.07 13.42 7.89
CA PRO A 266 -5.80 12.64 6.70
C PRO A 266 -7.14 12.13 6.16
N GLY A 267 -7.55 12.69 5.03
CA GLY A 267 -8.93 12.57 4.58
C GLY A 267 -9.29 13.59 3.52
N ALA A 268 -8.91 13.26 2.28
CA ALA A 268 -9.38 13.85 1.03
C ALA A 268 -9.02 15.33 0.83
N GLU A 269 -7.77 15.56 0.42
CA GLU A 269 -7.37 16.76 -0.30
C GLU A 269 -7.64 16.53 -1.80
N GLY A 270 -8.59 17.28 -2.37
CA GLY A 270 -8.74 17.45 -3.82
C GLY A 270 -9.56 16.39 -4.56
N GLY A 271 -10.72 16.79 -5.08
CA GLY A 271 -11.55 15.93 -5.93
C GLY A 271 -10.86 15.51 -7.24
N GLY A 272 -11.18 14.29 -7.67
CA GLY A 272 -10.94 13.82 -9.04
C GLY A 272 -9.90 12.71 -9.16
N SER A 273 -10.41 11.47 -9.23
CA SER A 273 -9.79 10.33 -9.94
C SER A 273 -8.38 9.89 -9.53
N GLY A 274 -8.34 8.78 -8.77
CA GLY A 274 -7.36 7.72 -9.01
C GLY A 274 -6.13 7.71 -8.11
N GLY A 275 -6.14 6.78 -7.14
CA GLY A 275 -4.96 6.01 -6.76
C GLY A 275 -4.02 6.61 -5.72
N GLY A 276 -4.08 6.04 -4.51
CA GLY A 276 -2.86 5.67 -3.82
C GLY A 276 -2.57 6.39 -2.51
N TRP A 277 -3.29 6.04 -1.45
CA TRP A 277 -2.68 5.79 -0.14
C TRP A 277 -3.37 4.57 0.49
N ILE A 278 -2.53 3.61 0.88
CA ILE A 278 -2.77 2.35 1.59
C ILE A 278 -3.42 1.20 0.76
N GLY A 279 -2.55 0.36 0.19
CA GLY A 279 -2.89 -0.99 -0.27
C GLY A 279 -3.34 -1.13 -1.72
N GLY A 280 -2.41 -1.10 -2.69
CA GLY A 280 -2.73 -1.47 -4.08
C GLY A 280 -1.75 -0.96 -5.12
N GLY A 281 -0.46 -1.33 -5.02
CA GLY A 281 0.54 -1.08 -6.06
C GLY A 281 0.89 -2.38 -6.78
N GLY A 282 -0.02 -2.86 -7.63
CA GLY A 282 0.34 -3.79 -8.70
C GLY A 282 1.15 -3.04 -9.74
N SER A 283 2.48 -3.19 -9.71
CA SER A 283 3.34 -2.89 -10.85
C SER A 283 3.58 -4.19 -11.60
N GLY A 284 2.77 -4.43 -12.63
CA GLY A 284 3.10 -5.36 -13.70
C GLY A 284 4.26 -4.79 -14.51
N GLY A 285 5.48 -5.22 -14.19
CA GLY A 285 6.59 -5.30 -15.13
C GLY A 285 6.73 -6.76 -15.52
N GLY A 286 6.56 -7.05 -16.81
CA GLY A 286 6.44 -8.42 -17.31
C GLY A 286 7.69 -9.26 -17.06
N ASP A 287 7.47 -10.46 -16.55
CA ASP A 287 8.32 -11.60 -16.87
C ASP A 287 7.44 -12.85 -16.97
N GLY A 288 7.72 -13.61 -18.04
CA GLY A 288 6.79 -14.56 -18.62
C GLY A 288 6.58 -15.82 -17.80
N PHE A 289 5.32 -16.21 -17.67
CA PHE A 289 4.92 -17.61 -17.58
C PHE A 289 3.61 -17.79 -18.36
N ARG A 290 3.72 -18.35 -19.56
CA ARG A 290 2.62 -19.07 -20.23
C ARG A 290 2.89 -20.56 -20.02
N THR A 291 2.28 -21.13 -18.99
CA THR A 291 2.05 -22.57 -18.89
C THR A 291 0.56 -22.77 -18.64
N GLY A 292 -0.02 -23.71 -19.39
CA GLY A 292 -1.47 -23.93 -19.55
C GLY A 292 -1.75 -24.01 -21.05
N GLY A 293 -1.74 -25.17 -21.71
CA GLY A 293 -2.25 -26.46 -21.25
C GLY A 293 -3.60 -26.68 -21.94
N GLY A 294 -3.66 -27.69 -22.80
CA GLY A 294 -4.89 -28.17 -23.44
C GLY A 294 -4.65 -29.60 -23.92
N PHE A 295 -5.52 -30.49 -23.45
CA PHE A 295 -5.79 -31.89 -23.81
C PHE A 295 -4.96 -32.51 -24.94
#